data_AF-A0A659XY85-F1
#
_entry.id   AF-A0A659XY85-F1
#
_cell.length_a   1.000
_cell.length_b   1.000
_cell.length_c   1.000
_cell.angle_alpha   90.00
_cell.angle_beta   90.00
_cell.angle_gamma   90.00
#
_symmetry.space_group_name_H-M   'P 1'
#
loop_
_entity.id
_entity.type
_entity.pdbx_description
1 polymer ?
#
loop_
_entity_poly.entity_id
_entity_poly.type
_entity_poly.pdbx_seq_one_letter_code
_entity_poly.pdbx_strand_id
1 'polypeptide(L)'
;FGLGGYAMGMYLMRQIGSRGVYGNPILPDFMVFLNYKELPWFWHGFDHFWFAVLMVLAVPGLLAFVFGWFAFRSRVTGVYLSIITQAMTYALLLAFFRNDMGFGGNNGLTDFKDILG
;
A
#
# COMPACT_ATOMS: atom_id res chain seq x y z
N PHE A 1 8.35 -1.37 7.69
CA PHE A 1 8.75 -2.36 6.67
C PHE A 1 7.61 -2.67 5.69
N GLY A 2 6.43 -3.11 6.16
CA GLY A 2 5.31 -3.50 5.30
C GLY A 2 4.83 -2.45 4.28
N LEU A 3 4.67 -1.19 4.69
CA LEU A 3 4.15 -0.13 3.79
C LEU A 3 5.06 0.19 2.59
N GLY A 4 6.38 0.17 2.78
CA GLY A 4 7.33 0.39 1.69
C GLY A 4 7.31 -0.77 0.69
N GLY A 5 7.30 -2.01 1.19
CA GLY A 5 7.12 -3.20 0.34
C GLY A 5 5.79 -3.19 -0.41
N TYR A 6 4.72 -2.69 0.23
CA TYR A 6 3.42 -2.55 -0.41
C TYR A 6 3.44 -1.52 -1.54
N ALA A 7 4.10 -0.37 -1.36
CA ALA A 7 4.30 0.62 -2.42
C ALA A 7 5.01 0.01 -3.64
N MET A 8 6.02 -0.84 -3.43
CA MET A 8 6.65 -1.59 -4.52
C MET A 8 5.69 -2.63 -5.13
N GLY A 9 4.90 -3.33 -4.31
CA GLY A 9 3.88 -4.26 -4.79
C GLY A 9 2.82 -3.61 -5.68
N MET A 10 2.40 -2.38 -5.35
CA MET A 10 1.52 -1.58 -6.22
C MET A 10 2.15 -1.31 -7.59
N TYR A 11 3.45 -1.04 -7.62
CA TYR A 11 4.18 -0.86 -8.88
C TYR A 11 4.24 -2.15 -9.70
N LEU A 12 4.60 -3.26 -9.08
CA LEU A 12 4.70 -4.56 -9.77
C LEU A 12 3.35 -5.02 -10.32
N MET A 13 2.25 -4.78 -9.59
CA MET A 13 0.89 -5.01 -10.10
C MET A 13 0.59 -4.22 -11.38
N ARG A 14 1.02 -2.96 -11.42
CA ARG A 14 0.79 -2.06 -12.56
C ARG A 14 1.60 -2.46 -13.79
N GLN A 15 2.75 -3.13 -13.61
CA GLN A 15 3.58 -3.66 -14.70
C GLN A 15 2.98 -4.91 -15.38
N ILE A 16 2.02 -5.59 -14.75
CA ILE A 16 1.34 -6.74 -15.35
C ILE A 16 0.48 -6.29 -16.54
N GLY A 17 -0.34 -5.25 -16.34
CA GLY A 17 -1.21 -4.68 -17.37
C GLY A 17 -2.06 -5.74 -18.08
N SER A 18 -2.10 -5.69 -19.42
CA SER A 18 -2.88 -6.63 -20.24
C SER A 18 -2.37 -8.08 -20.23
N ARG A 19 -1.24 -8.35 -19.54
CA ARG A 19 -0.70 -9.70 -19.37
C ARG A 19 -1.32 -10.41 -18.16
N GLY A 20 -2.19 -9.76 -17.42
CA GLY A 20 -2.96 -10.36 -16.31
C GLY A 20 -4.03 -11.32 -16.81
N VAL A 21 -4.58 -12.11 -15.91
CA VAL A 21 -5.63 -13.11 -16.19
C VAL A 21 -6.86 -12.46 -16.83
N TYR A 22 -7.21 -11.24 -16.40
CA TYR A 22 -8.37 -10.51 -16.94
C TYR A 22 -8.02 -9.60 -18.12
N GLY A 23 -6.74 -9.50 -18.51
CA GLY A 23 -6.28 -8.75 -19.67
C GLY A 23 -6.54 -7.23 -19.62
N ASN A 24 -6.80 -6.66 -18.43
CA ASN A 24 -7.11 -5.25 -18.29
C ASN A 24 -5.83 -4.41 -18.28
N PRO A 25 -5.65 -3.43 -19.18
CA PRO A 25 -4.43 -2.64 -19.27
C PRO A 25 -4.25 -1.64 -18.12
N ILE A 26 -5.32 -1.35 -17.35
CA ILE A 26 -5.32 -0.30 -16.33
C ILE A 26 -5.55 -0.91 -14.93
N LEU A 27 -6.55 -1.75 -14.77
CA LEU A 27 -6.89 -2.32 -13.46
C LEU A 27 -6.06 -3.58 -13.19
N PRO A 28 -5.38 -3.67 -12.04
CA PRO A 28 -4.80 -4.94 -11.59
C PRO A 28 -5.85 -6.04 -11.47
N ASP A 29 -5.45 -7.30 -11.65
CA ASP A 29 -6.38 -8.45 -11.72
C ASP A 29 -7.28 -8.57 -10.48
N PHE A 30 -6.77 -8.32 -9.27
CA PHE A 30 -7.58 -8.37 -8.06
C PHE A 30 -8.67 -7.29 -8.04
N MET A 31 -8.44 -6.11 -8.65
CA MET A 31 -9.44 -5.05 -8.74
C MET A 31 -10.54 -5.41 -9.73
N VAL A 32 -10.18 -6.06 -10.84
CA VAL A 32 -11.15 -6.59 -11.80
C VAL A 32 -12.00 -7.68 -11.14
N PHE A 33 -11.37 -8.59 -10.41
CA PHE A 33 -12.05 -9.62 -9.62
C PHE A 33 -13.02 -9.02 -8.59
N LEU A 34 -12.64 -7.94 -7.92
CA LEU A 34 -13.47 -7.19 -6.98
C LEU A 34 -14.49 -6.24 -7.65
N ASN A 35 -14.67 -6.30 -8.97
CA ASN A 35 -15.60 -5.45 -9.74
C ASN A 35 -15.35 -3.93 -9.67
N TYR A 36 -14.11 -3.49 -9.44
CA TYR A 36 -13.76 -2.08 -9.56
C TYR A 36 -13.96 -1.60 -11.00
N LYS A 37 -14.46 -0.38 -11.17
CA LYS A 37 -14.69 0.24 -12.48
C LYS A 37 -13.55 1.15 -12.91
N GLU A 38 -12.87 1.75 -11.94
CA GLU A 38 -11.81 2.72 -12.16
C GLU A 38 -10.69 2.51 -11.16
N LEU A 39 -9.49 2.95 -11.54
CA LEU A 39 -8.31 2.84 -10.69
C LEU A 39 -8.41 3.88 -9.57
N PRO A 40 -8.29 3.49 -8.28
CA PRO A 40 -8.31 4.45 -7.19
C PRO A 40 -7.19 5.47 -7.31
N TRP A 41 -7.45 6.73 -6.95
CA TRP A 41 -6.53 7.84 -7.19
C TRP A 41 -5.12 7.64 -6.61
N PHE A 42 -5.01 7.01 -5.44
CA PHE A 42 -3.74 6.73 -4.77
C PHE A 42 -2.90 5.62 -5.44
N TRP A 43 -3.42 4.96 -6.48
CA TRP A 43 -2.67 4.04 -7.33
C TRP A 43 -2.03 4.73 -8.54
N HIS A 44 -2.38 5.98 -8.84
CA HIS A 44 -1.72 6.71 -9.92
C HIS A 44 -0.26 7.01 -9.59
N GLY A 45 0.59 6.99 -10.62
CA GLY A 45 2.04 7.17 -10.49
C GLY A 45 2.80 5.86 -10.25
N PHE A 46 2.15 4.82 -9.73
CA PHE A 46 2.74 3.49 -9.55
C PHE A 46 2.97 2.73 -10.86
N ASP A 47 2.71 3.33 -12.02
CA ASP A 47 3.22 2.87 -13.32
C ASP A 47 4.69 3.30 -13.57
N HIS A 48 5.21 4.26 -12.79
CA HIS A 48 6.59 4.74 -12.91
C HIS A 48 7.49 4.20 -11.79
N PHE A 49 8.63 3.61 -12.16
CA PHE A 49 9.56 3.01 -11.22
C PHE A 49 10.15 4.01 -10.22
N TRP A 50 10.58 5.19 -10.69
CA TRP A 50 11.18 6.22 -9.83
C TRP A 50 10.18 6.71 -8.77
N PHE A 51 8.90 6.80 -9.13
CA PHE A 51 7.82 7.19 -8.21
C PHE A 51 7.63 6.12 -7.15
N ALA A 52 7.60 4.84 -7.55
CA ALA A 52 7.51 3.72 -6.62
C ALA A 52 8.67 3.71 -5.61
N VAL A 53 9.92 3.89 -6.08
CA VAL A 53 11.11 3.95 -5.22
C VAL A 53 11.04 5.13 -4.24
N LEU A 54 10.58 6.29 -4.68
CA LEU A 54 10.37 7.44 -3.81
C LEU A 54 9.32 7.12 -2.73
N MET A 55 8.20 6.50 -3.11
CA MET A 55 7.11 6.15 -2.20
C MET A 55 7.49 5.05 -1.20
N VAL A 56 8.39 4.13 -1.56
CA VAL A 56 8.93 3.11 -0.65
C VAL A 56 9.56 3.74 0.60
N LEU A 57 10.18 4.90 0.47
CA LEU A 57 10.76 5.66 1.59
C LEU A 57 9.77 6.69 2.14
N ALA A 58 9.11 7.45 1.27
CA ALA A 58 8.27 8.56 1.65
C ALA A 58 7.04 8.12 2.46
N VAL A 59 6.36 7.04 2.07
CA VAL A 59 5.14 6.57 2.76
C VAL A 59 5.42 6.13 4.21
N PRO A 60 6.32 5.16 4.47
CA PRO A 60 6.62 4.78 5.85
C PRO A 60 7.31 5.91 6.62
N GLY A 61 8.14 6.74 5.96
CA GLY A 61 8.81 7.87 6.57
C GLY A 61 7.83 8.95 7.04
N LEU A 62 6.86 9.32 6.21
CA LEU A 62 5.82 10.29 6.54
C LEU A 62 4.94 9.78 7.67
N LEU A 63 4.53 8.51 7.63
CA LEU A 63 3.74 7.92 8.72
C LEU A 63 4.53 7.94 10.04
N ALA A 64 5.79 7.51 10.01
CA ALA A 64 6.66 7.52 11.20
C ALA A 64 6.88 8.95 11.72
N PHE A 65 7.04 9.92 10.81
CA PHE A 65 7.19 11.33 11.16
C PHE A 65 5.93 11.89 11.83
N VAL A 66 4.75 11.70 11.23
CA VAL A 66 3.47 12.18 11.78
C VAL A 66 3.22 11.53 13.14
N PHE A 67 3.36 10.20 13.23
CA PHE A 67 3.20 9.47 14.47
C PHE A 67 4.19 9.96 15.55
N GLY A 68 5.47 10.00 15.21
CA GLY A 68 6.53 10.41 16.13
C GLY A 68 6.34 11.84 16.61
N TRP A 69 5.99 12.77 15.71
CA TRP A 69 5.69 14.16 16.05
C TRP A 69 4.60 14.25 17.12
N PHE A 70 3.47 13.56 16.96
CA PHE A 70 2.39 13.57 17.95
C PHE A 70 2.77 12.87 19.26
N ALA A 71 3.44 11.71 19.18
CA ALA A 71 3.85 10.95 20.35
C ALA A 71 4.84 11.73 21.23
N PHE A 72 5.86 12.32 20.61
CA PHE A 72 6.89 13.07 21.34
C PHE A 72 6.41 14.44 21.80
N ARG A 73 5.64 15.17 20.98
CA ARG A 73 5.05 16.45 21.39
C ARG A 73 4.12 16.30 22.60
N SER A 74 3.37 15.21 22.66
CA SER A 74 2.48 14.89 23.77
C SER A 74 3.21 14.24 24.96
N ARG A 75 4.55 14.11 24.90
CA ARG A 75 5.39 13.48 25.93
C ARG A 75 4.89 12.10 26.35
N VAL A 76 4.40 11.30 25.40
CA VAL A 76 3.90 9.94 25.67
C VAL A 76 5.08 9.02 25.99
N THR A 77 5.05 8.37 27.15
CA THR A 77 6.14 7.49 27.61
C THR A 77 5.62 6.16 28.14
N GLY A 78 6.49 5.15 28.13
CA GLY A 78 6.23 3.84 28.74
C GLY A 78 5.04 3.11 28.09
N VAL A 79 4.13 2.62 28.92
CA VAL A 79 3.02 1.73 28.52
C VAL A 79 2.09 2.36 27.48
N TYR A 80 1.79 3.66 27.61
CA TYR A 80 0.89 4.35 26.67
C TYR A 80 1.42 4.34 25.24
N LEU A 81 2.73 4.50 25.05
CA LEU A 81 3.35 4.43 23.73
C LEU A 81 3.18 3.03 23.11
N SER A 82 3.39 1.99 23.92
CA SER A 82 3.20 0.59 23.49
C SER A 82 1.75 0.31 23.09
N ILE A 83 0.77 0.78 23.88
CA ILE A 83 -0.65 0.61 23.54
C ILE A 83 -0.98 1.30 22.21
N ILE A 84 -0.54 2.55 22.02
CA ILE A 84 -0.85 3.30 20.79
C ILE A 84 -0.20 2.65 19.57
N THR A 85 1.08 2.26 19.67
CA THR A 85 1.79 1.60 18.56
C THR A 85 1.18 0.25 18.17
N GLN A 86 0.75 -0.55 19.15
CA GLN A 86 0.03 -1.80 18.90
C GLN A 86 -1.34 -1.54 18.26
N ALA A 87 -2.12 -0.60 18.80
CA ALA A 87 -3.43 -0.23 18.25
C ALA A 87 -3.31 0.28 16.82
N MET A 88 -2.31 1.12 16.53
CA MET A 88 -2.04 1.61 15.19
C MET A 88 -1.66 0.48 14.23
N THR A 89 -0.78 -0.44 14.65
CA THR A 89 -0.39 -1.60 13.84
C THR A 89 -1.61 -2.46 13.49
N TYR A 90 -2.49 -2.72 14.46
CA TYR A 90 -3.70 -3.48 14.25
C TYR A 90 -4.71 -2.75 13.34
N ALA A 91 -4.89 -1.44 13.54
CA ALA A 91 -5.76 -0.62 12.70
C ALA A 91 -5.27 -0.58 11.25
N LEU A 92 -3.96 -0.44 11.03
CA LEU A 92 -3.36 -0.51 9.69
C LEU A 92 -3.57 -1.88 9.07
N LEU A 93 -3.32 -2.97 9.80
CA LEU A 93 -3.59 -4.32 9.32
C LEU A 93 -5.05 -4.49 8.89
N LEU A 94 -6.01 -4.01 9.69
CA LEU A 94 -7.42 -4.07 9.35
C LEU A 94 -7.76 -3.22 8.12
N ALA A 95 -7.17 -2.03 7.99
CA ALA A 95 -7.36 -1.17 6.83
C ALA A 95 -6.87 -1.83 5.54
N PHE A 96 -5.71 -2.51 5.58
CA PHE A 96 -5.18 -3.25 4.45
C PHE A 96 -6.02 -4.48 4.09
N PHE A 97 -6.61 -5.16 5.08
CA PHE A 97 -7.47 -6.32 4.86
C PHE A 97 -8.86 -5.99 4.33
N ARG A 98 -9.34 -4.76 4.51
CA ARG A 98 -10.62 -4.33 3.94
C ARG A 98 -10.51 -4.14 2.44
N ASN A 99 -11.21 -4.99 1.68
CA ASN A 99 -11.25 -4.91 0.21
C ASN A 99 -11.74 -3.54 -0.29
N ASP A 100 -12.72 -2.95 0.39
CA ASP A 100 -13.30 -1.65 0.01
C ASP A 100 -12.29 -0.49 0.08
N MET A 101 -11.16 -0.66 0.78
CA MET A 101 -10.10 0.34 0.85
C MET A 101 -9.24 0.38 -0.42
N GLY A 102 -9.41 -0.56 -1.36
CA GLY A 102 -8.66 -0.58 -2.61
C GLY A 102 -7.21 -1.05 -2.47
N PHE A 103 -6.86 -1.69 -1.35
CA PHE A 103 -5.54 -2.30 -1.11
C PHE A 103 -5.46 -3.81 -1.42
N GLY A 104 -6.53 -4.38 -1.99
CA GLY A 104 -6.58 -5.79 -2.37
C GLY A 104 -6.86 -6.76 -1.23
N GLY A 105 -6.85 -6.31 0.03
CA GLY A 105 -7.27 -7.12 1.16
C GLY A 105 -6.48 -8.41 1.29
N ASN A 106 -7.21 -9.50 1.52
CA ASN A 106 -6.68 -10.86 1.53
C ASN A 106 -6.60 -11.49 0.12
N ASN A 107 -6.99 -10.78 -0.95
CA ASN A 107 -6.94 -11.33 -2.31
C ASN A 107 -5.52 -11.38 -2.88
N GLY A 108 -4.56 -10.71 -2.22
CA GLY A 108 -3.14 -10.81 -2.52
C GLY A 108 -2.69 -10.00 -3.75
N LEU A 109 -1.44 -9.54 -3.70
CA LEU A 109 -0.73 -9.03 -4.87
C LEU A 109 0.08 -10.20 -5.45
N THR A 110 -0.30 -10.71 -6.62
CA THR A 110 0.23 -11.94 -7.23
C THR A 110 0.70 -11.75 -8.68
N ASP A 111 1.24 -12.78 -9.32
CA ASP A 111 1.58 -12.79 -10.75
C ASP A 111 2.55 -11.66 -11.20
N PHE A 112 3.46 -11.22 -10.33
CA PHE A 112 4.51 -10.27 -10.70
C PHE A 112 5.41 -10.85 -11.79
N LYS A 113 5.64 -10.09 -12.87
CA LYS A 113 6.41 -10.58 -14.04
C LYS A 113 7.76 -9.87 -14.16
N ASP A 114 7.73 -8.54 -14.18
CA ASP A 114 8.91 -7.72 -14.42
C ASP A 114 8.99 -6.55 -13.43
N ILE A 115 10.21 -6.03 -13.25
CA ILE A 115 10.50 -4.88 -12.37
C ILE A 115 10.78 -3.61 -13.19
N LEU A 116 11.20 -3.70 -14.46
CA LEU A 116 11.54 -2.53 -15.29
C LEU A 116 11.07 -2.68 -16.75
N GLY A 117 10.02 -3.47 -16.97
CA GLY A 117 9.52 -3.81 -18.31
C GLY A 117 10.09 -5.11 -18.85
#